data_AF-A0A820IUE4-F1
#
_entry.id   AF-A0A820IUE4-F1
#
_cell.length_a   1.000
_cell.length_b   1.000
_cell.length_c   1.000
_cell.angle_alpha   90.00
_cell.angle_beta   90.00
_cell.angle_gamma   90.00
#
_symmetry.space_group_name_H-M   'P 1'
#
loop_
_entity.id
_entity.type
_entity.pdbx_description
1 polymer ?
#
loop_
_entity_poly.entity_id
_entity_poly.type
_entity_poly.pdbx_seq_one_letter_code
_entity_poly.pdbx_strand_id
1 'polypeptide(L)' 'PSFMNGIFGHKTTPDIVPNDGQYPPHKEHHQKYLLSTGPMCRYACDLQPMLKVLAGPQNIERLLYFDIS' A
#
# COMPACT_ATOMS: atom_id res chain seq x y z
N PRO A 1 9.12 9.19 5.44
CA PRO A 1 10.28 8.43 5.98
C PRO A 1 11.28 8.04 4.88
N SER A 2 10.82 7.44 3.79
CA SER A 2 11.67 6.84 2.74
C SER A 2 12.69 7.83 2.13
N PHE A 3 12.24 9.04 1.78
CA PHE A 3 13.09 10.10 1.24
C PHE A 3 14.29 10.44 2.15
N MET A 4 14.07 10.50 3.47
CA MET A 4 15.10 10.87 4.44
C MET A 4 16.07 9.72 4.78
N ASN A 5 15.72 8.49 4.42
CA ASN A 5 16.51 7.29 4.73
C ASN A 5 17.09 6.60 3.49
N GLY A 6 16.95 7.20 2.30
CA GLY A 6 17.49 6.67 1.05
C GLY A 6 16.88 5.32 0.64
N ILE A 7 15.62 5.05 1.00
CA ILE A 7 14.90 3.83 0.62
C ILE A 7 13.70 4.17 -0.26
N PHE A 8 13.14 3.16 -0.93
CA PHE A 8 11.90 3.31 -1.68
C PHE A 8 10.69 3.18 -0.76
N GLY A 9 9.63 3.93 -1.06
CA GLY A 9 8.35 3.82 -0.39
C GLY A 9 7.23 4.07 -1.37
N HIS A 10 6.19 3.23 -1.32
CA HIS A 10 5.03 3.36 -2.20
C HIS A 10 3.80 3.76 -1.38
N LYS A 11 3.27 4.97 -1.62
CA LYS A 11 1.94 5.36 -1.16
C LYS A 11 0.93 4.79 -2.14
N THR A 12 0.12 3.85 -1.67
CA THR A 12 -0.83 3.10 -2.49
C THR A 12 -2.06 3.94 -2.80
N THR A 13 -2.72 3.61 -3.90
CA THR A 13 -4.10 4.07 -4.15
C THR A 13 -4.97 3.66 -2.96
N PRO A 14 -5.84 4.55 -2.44
CA PRO A 14 -6.74 4.20 -1.35
C PRO A 14 -7.54 2.92 -1.62
N ASP A 15 -7.90 2.21 -0.55
CA ASP A 15 -8.65 0.94 -0.55
C ASP A 15 -7.96 -0.27 -1.21
N ILE A 16 -6.76 -0.15 -1.79
CA ILE A 16 -6.00 -1.31 -2.29
C ILE A 16 -5.46 -2.17 -1.14
N VAL A 17 -4.84 -1.53 -0.16
CA VAL A 17 -4.36 -2.18 1.06
C VAL A 17 -5.37 -1.88 2.17
N PRO A 18 -6.03 -2.89 2.76
CA PRO A 18 -6.94 -2.69 3.88
C PRO A 18 -6.22 -2.06 5.07
N ASN A 19 -6.84 -1.07 5.71
CA ASN A 19 -6.35 -0.46 6.96
C ASN A 19 -7.09 -1.03 8.18
N ASP A 20 -7.80 -2.16 8.05
CA ASP A 20 -8.52 -2.80 9.15
C ASP A 20 -7.57 -3.13 10.30
N GLY A 21 -7.96 -2.77 11.52
CA GLY A 21 -7.12 -2.94 12.70
C GLY A 21 -6.04 -1.87 12.87
N GLN A 22 -5.96 -0.86 12.00
CA GLN A 22 -5.06 0.29 12.21
C GLN A 22 -5.40 1.03 13.51
N TYR A 23 -4.37 1.35 14.31
CA TYR A 23 -4.48 2.22 15.47
C TYR A 23 -3.72 3.54 15.24
N PRO A 24 -4.33 4.71 15.53
CA PRO A 24 -5.73 4.88 15.94
C PRO A 24 -6.69 4.51 14.80
N PRO A 25 -7.91 4.02 15.11
CA PRO A 25 -8.93 3.79 14.10
C PRO A 25 -9.33 5.11 13.46
N HIS A 26 -9.77 5.06 12.20
CA HIS A 26 -10.34 6.24 11.56
C HIS A 26 -11.59 6.70 12.33
N LYS A 27 -11.73 8.00 12.59
CA LYS A 27 -12.88 8.53 13.32
C LYS A 27 -14.08 8.77 12.40
N GLU A 28 -13.80 9.11 11.14
CA GLU A 28 -14.82 9.46 10.15
C GLU A 28 -14.59 8.71 8.83
N HIS A 29 -15.67 8.43 8.11
CA HIS A 29 -15.62 7.67 6.86
C HIS A 29 -14.74 8.30 5.78
N HIS A 30 -14.59 9.62 5.76
CA HIS A 30 -13.74 10.28 4.77
C HIS A 30 -12.24 10.09 5.08
N GLN A 31 -11.88 9.88 6.35
CA GLN A 31 -10.48 9.70 6.77
C GLN A 31 -9.88 8.40 6.24
N LYS A 32 -10.71 7.38 5.99
CA LYS A 32 -10.24 6.11 5.40
C LYS A 32 -9.59 6.30 4.02
N TYR A 33 -9.96 7.35 3.29
CA TYR A 33 -9.37 7.69 1.98
C TYR A 33 -8.10 8.57 2.08
N LEU A 34 -7.88 9.19 3.24
CA LEU A 34 -6.69 10.01 3.50
C LEU A 34 -5.53 9.16 4.04
N LEU A 35 -5.86 8.05 4.70
CA LEU A 35 -4.92 7.08 5.26
C LEU A 35 -4.65 5.98 4.22
N SER A 36 -3.37 5.66 4.03
CA SER A 36 -2.95 4.59 3.12
C SER A 36 -1.73 3.91 3.72
N THR A 37 -1.75 2.59 3.67
CA THR A 37 -0.64 1.73 4.04
C THR A 37 0.02 1.21 2.77
N GLY A 38 1.35 1.26 2.73
CA GLY A 38 2.09 0.79 1.58
C GLY A 38 3.52 0.39 1.92
N PRO A 39 4.18 -0.38 1.06
CA PRO A 39 5.46 -0.98 1.36
C PRO A 39 6.61 0.03 1.31
N MET A 40 7.65 -0.27 2.08
CA MET A 40 8.97 0.37 2.00
C MET A 40 10.04 -0.71 1.86
N CYS A 41 11.05 -0.48 1.02
CA CYS A 41 12.09 -1.47 0.74
C CYS A 41 13.40 -0.83 0.25
N ARG A 42 14.49 -1.61 0.28
CA ARG A 42 15.81 -1.16 -0.20
C ARG A 42 15.93 -1.16 -1.72
N TYR A 43 15.22 -2.06 -2.41
CA TYR A 43 15.27 -2.18 -3.87
C TYR A 43 13.88 -1.96 -4.48
N ALA A 44 13.80 -1.16 -5.55
CA ALA A 44 12.53 -0.81 -6.17
C ALA A 44 11.72 -2.03 -6.65
N CYS A 45 12.41 -3.09 -7.10
CA CYS A 45 11.77 -4.34 -7.52
C CYS A 45 10.94 -5.02 -6.43
N ASP A 46 11.23 -4.75 -5.15
CA ASP A 46 10.52 -5.37 -4.03
C ASP A 46 9.17 -4.69 -3.76
N LEU A 47 8.93 -3.47 -4.26
CA LEU A 47 7.67 -2.74 -4.01
C LEU A 47 6.46 -3.49 -4.57
N GLN A 48 6.56 -4.01 -5.79
CA GLN A 48 5.47 -4.71 -6.47
C GLN A 48 5.08 -6.03 -5.78
N PRO A 49 6.00 -6.98 -5.50
CA PRO A 49 5.63 -8.19 -4.80
C PRO A 49 5.15 -7.91 -3.36
N MET A 50 5.72 -6.94 -2.65
CA MET A 50 5.22 -6.56 -1.32
C MET A 50 3.81 -5.96 -1.38
N LEU A 51 3.53 -5.12 -2.38
CA LEU A 51 2.19 -4.56 -2.57
C LEU A 51 1.16 -5.66 -2.84
N LYS A 52 1.49 -6.64 -3.68
CA LYS A 52 0.62 -7.79 -3.96
C LYS A 52 0.28 -8.57 -2.69
N VAL A 53 1.24 -8.78 -1.80
CA VAL A 53 1.01 -9.43 -0.49
C VAL A 53 0.11 -8.56 0.40
N LEU A 54 0.39 -7.26 0.50
CA LEU A 54 -0.37 -6.35 1.36
C LEU A 54 -1.81 -6.12 0.88
N ALA A 55 -2.07 -6.17 -0.42
CA ALA A 55 -3.42 -6.04 -0.97
C ALA A 55 -4.33 -7.21 -0.56
N GLY A 56 -3.75 -8.38 -0.32
CA GLY A 56 -4.49 -9.59 0.04
C GLY A 56 -5.32 -10.15 -1.13
N PRO A 57 -5.90 -11.34 -0.94
CA PRO A 57 -6.61 -12.06 -2.01
C PRO A 57 -7.86 -11.33 -2.51
N GLN A 58 -8.47 -10.44 -1.72
CA GLN A 58 -9.66 -9.69 -2.11
C GLN A 58 -9.36 -8.56 -3.11
N ASN A 59 -8.15 -7.98 -3.06
CA ASN A 59 -7.81 -6.81 -3.87
C ASN A 59 -6.70 -7.08 -4.90
N ILE A 60 -6.11 -8.27 -4.90
CA ILE A 60 -5.03 -8.62 -5.84
C ILE A 60 -5.45 -8.49 -7.30
N GLU A 61 -6.72 -8.79 -7.63
CA GLU A 61 -7.24 -8.66 -9.00
C GLU A 61 -7.23 -7.21 -9.50
N ARG A 62 -7.31 -6.24 -8.59
CA ARG A 62 -7.26 -4.81 -8.90
C ARG A 62 -5.85 -4.35 -9.28
N LEU A 63 -4.83 -5.19 -9.04
CA LEU A 63 -3.42 -4.93 -9.34
C LEU A 63 -2.95 -5.63 -10.63
N LEU A 64 -3.79 -6.45 -11.29
CA LEU A 64 -3.40 -7.27 -12.44
C LEU A 64 -2.97 -6.46 -13.68
N TYR A 65 -3.25 -5.16 -13.73
CA TYR A 65 -2.73 -4.28 -14.77
C TYR A 65 -1.21 -4.03 -14.67
N PHE A 66 -0.58 -4.25 -13.51
CA PHE A 66 0.86 -3.99 -13.31
C PHE A 66 1.79 -5.09 -13.85
N ASP A 67 1.28 -6.27 -14.23
CA ASP A 67 2.11 -7.39 -14.69
C ASP A 67 2.29 -7.45 -16.22
N ILE A 68 1.70 -6.50 -16.98
CA ILE A 68 1.69 -6.50 -18.46
C ILE A 68 2.72 -5.51 -19.06
N SER A 69 3.60 -4.92 -18.25
CA SER A 69 4.64 -3.96 -18.65
C SER A 69 6.03 -4.49 -18.30
#